data_AF-A0A7S2ULS8-F1
#
_entry.id   AF-A0A7S2ULS8-F1
#
_cell.length_a   1.000
_cell.length_b   1.000
_cell.length_c   1.000
_cell.angle_alpha   90.00
_cell.angle_beta   90.00
_cell.angle_gamma   90.00
#
_symmetry.space_group_name_H-M   'P 1'
#
loop_
_entity.id
_entity.type
_entity.pdbx_description
1 polymer ?
#
loop_
_entity_poly.entity_id
_entity_poly.type
_entity_poly.pdbx_seq_one_letter_code
_entity_poly.pdbx_strand_id
1 'polypeptide(L)'
;TPPSDSLCPICFDGSDPVALEDKFIPGDVTGGKETPCMEVSRFMKTVPEGTDGCNQMQAITSAYCGCPNLPNTCAMCSENGLPTNLDTLVSDPETGHTFTCAQLFDLAPTQTAGSPDCLNIQNVGAVQCGCPET
;
A
#
# COMPACT_ATOMS: atom_id res chain seq x y z
N THR A 1 -1.05 23.45 -25.88
CA THR A 1 -0.40 22.15 -25.64
C THR A 1 -1.41 21.29 -24.92
N PRO A 2 -1.75 20.08 -25.39
CA PRO A 2 -2.76 19.25 -24.73
C PRO A 2 -2.33 18.96 -23.28
N PRO A 3 -3.25 18.84 -22.31
CA PRO A 3 -2.88 18.26 -21.01
C PRO A 3 -2.47 16.82 -21.30
N SER A 4 -1.27 16.44 -20.87
CA SER A 4 -0.79 15.07 -21.00
C SER A 4 -1.88 14.12 -20.47
N ASP A 5 -2.33 13.20 -21.32
CA ASP A 5 -3.10 12.00 -20.95
C ASP A 5 -2.25 11.14 -19.99
N SER A 6 -2.04 11.62 -18.77
CA SER A 6 -1.37 10.88 -17.72
C SER A 6 -2.35 9.83 -17.21
N LEU A 7 -2.20 8.62 -17.72
CA LEU A 7 -2.92 7.44 -17.25
C LEU A 7 -2.27 6.97 -15.95
N CYS A 8 -3.07 6.42 -15.05
CA CYS A 8 -2.62 6.00 -13.74
C CYS A 8 -1.47 5.00 -13.83
N PRO A 9 -0.25 5.34 -13.40
CA PRO A 9 0.86 4.41 -13.40
C PRO A 9 0.73 3.45 -12.22
N ILE A 10 1.16 2.20 -12.39
CA ILE A 10 1.14 1.19 -11.30
C ILE A 10 2.11 1.58 -10.19
N CYS A 11 3.22 2.17 -10.56
CA CYS A 11 4.25 2.61 -9.63
C CYS A 11 4.18 4.13 -9.46
N PHE A 12 4.34 4.60 -8.22
CA PHE A 12 4.35 6.03 -7.89
C PHE A 12 5.38 6.84 -8.67
N ASP A 13 6.50 6.21 -9.03
CA ASP A 13 7.59 6.80 -9.80
C ASP A 13 7.31 6.83 -11.32
N GLY A 14 6.13 6.40 -11.76
CA GLY A 14 5.79 6.24 -13.18
C GLY A 14 6.48 5.06 -13.86
N SER A 15 7.37 4.36 -13.15
CA SER A 15 8.07 3.17 -13.62
C SER A 15 7.13 2.00 -13.87
N ASP A 16 7.53 1.08 -14.77
CA ASP A 16 6.83 -0.19 -14.93
C ASP A 16 7.25 -1.19 -13.83
N PRO A 17 6.32 -2.01 -13.32
CA PRO A 17 6.62 -3.10 -12.39
C PRO A 17 7.53 -4.16 -13.03
N VAL A 18 8.51 -4.66 -12.25
CA VAL A 18 9.61 -5.49 -12.75
C VAL A 18 9.16 -6.92 -13.09
N ALA A 19 8.07 -7.40 -12.48
CA ALA A 19 7.52 -8.73 -12.73
C ALA A 19 6.00 -8.73 -12.55
N LEU A 20 5.24 -8.65 -13.66
CA LEU A 20 3.77 -8.64 -13.65
C LEU A 20 3.13 -10.01 -13.80
N GLU A 21 3.86 -10.97 -14.36
CA GLU A 21 3.28 -12.21 -14.89
C GLU A 21 3.00 -13.26 -13.80
N ASP A 22 3.79 -13.27 -12.73
CA ASP A 22 3.67 -14.20 -11.61
C ASP A 22 3.20 -13.53 -10.31
N LYS A 23 2.83 -12.25 -10.39
CA LYS A 23 2.40 -11.46 -9.22
C LYS A 23 0.90 -11.24 -9.24
N PHE A 24 0.29 -11.48 -8.09
CA PHE A 24 -1.15 -11.42 -7.89
C PHE A 24 -1.47 -10.50 -6.72
N ILE A 25 -2.53 -9.73 -6.89
CA ILE A 25 -3.15 -8.98 -5.80
C ILE A 25 -4.13 -9.93 -5.11
N PRO A 26 -4.04 -10.12 -3.79
CA PRO A 26 -4.94 -11.00 -3.05
C PRO A 26 -6.40 -10.61 -3.26
N GLY A 27 -7.27 -11.63 -3.34
CA GLY A 27 -8.70 -11.45 -3.55
C GLY A 27 -9.38 -10.64 -2.44
N ASP A 28 -8.87 -10.71 -1.21
CA ASP A 28 -9.35 -9.93 -0.07
C ASP A 28 -9.21 -8.41 -0.30
N VAL A 29 -8.25 -8.01 -1.14
CA VAL A 29 -7.99 -6.60 -1.47
C VAL A 29 -8.79 -6.15 -2.69
N THR A 30 -9.03 -7.04 -3.65
CA THR A 30 -9.80 -6.75 -4.88
C THR A 30 -11.29 -7.05 -4.76
N GLY A 31 -11.76 -7.46 -3.58
CA GLY A 31 -13.18 -7.77 -3.32
C GLY A 31 -13.64 -9.12 -3.90
N GLY A 32 -12.74 -10.08 -4.08
CA GLY A 32 -13.09 -11.42 -4.56
C GLY A 32 -11.90 -12.33 -4.83
N LYS A 33 -11.50 -12.44 -6.10
CA LYS A 33 -10.47 -13.38 -6.56
C LYS A 33 -9.11 -12.70 -6.67
N GLU A 34 -8.05 -13.49 -6.50
CA GLU A 34 -6.70 -13.05 -6.79
C GLU A 34 -6.62 -12.50 -8.22
N THR A 35 -6.23 -11.24 -8.36
CA THR A 35 -6.17 -10.58 -9.66
C THR A 35 -4.71 -10.45 -10.08
N PRO A 36 -4.32 -10.97 -11.25
CA PRO A 36 -2.95 -10.84 -11.74
C PRO A 36 -2.62 -9.37 -11.95
N CYS A 37 -1.41 -8.99 -11.56
CA CYS A 37 -0.91 -7.63 -11.71
C CYS A 37 -0.96 -7.14 -13.17
N MET A 38 -0.83 -8.04 -14.15
CA MET A 38 -1.02 -7.72 -15.56
C MET A 38 -2.45 -7.30 -15.93
N GLU A 39 -3.47 -7.79 -15.24
CA GLU A 39 -4.85 -7.38 -15.48
C GLU A 39 -5.12 -6.01 -14.87
N VAL A 40 -4.60 -5.79 -13.66
CA VAL A 40 -4.73 -4.49 -12.99
C VAL A 40 -3.93 -3.41 -13.70
N SER A 41 -2.76 -3.73 -14.25
CA SER A 41 -1.98 -2.81 -15.09
C SER A 41 -2.77 -2.29 -16.29
N ARG A 42 -3.56 -3.17 -16.94
CA ARG A 42 -4.44 -2.79 -18.05
C ARG A 42 -5.58 -1.91 -17.57
N PHE A 43 -6.15 -2.20 -16.41
CA PHE A 43 -7.20 -1.36 -15.84
C PHE A 43 -6.69 0.03 -15.47
N MET A 44 -5.52 0.13 -14.83
CA MET A 44 -4.94 1.42 -14.44
C MET A 44 -4.62 2.32 -15.64
N LYS A 45 -4.28 1.74 -16.79
CA LYS A 45 -4.15 2.46 -18.07
C LYS A 45 -5.47 3.03 -18.62
N THR A 46 -6.59 2.81 -17.95
CA THR A 46 -7.89 3.42 -18.29
C THR A 46 -8.35 4.44 -17.24
N VAL A 47 -7.63 4.53 -16.12
CA VAL A 47 -7.95 5.43 -15.02
C VAL A 47 -7.12 6.71 -15.19
N PRO A 48 -7.73 7.90 -15.10
CA PRO A 48 -6.97 9.15 -15.10
C PRO A 48 -6.11 9.26 -13.84
N GLU A 49 -4.86 9.66 -14.01
CA GLU A 49 -3.95 10.00 -12.90
C GLU A 49 -4.55 11.13 -12.04
N GLY A 50 -4.25 11.13 -10.74
CA GLY A 50 -4.73 12.13 -9.79
C GLY A 50 -6.18 11.96 -9.33
N THR A 51 -6.85 10.88 -9.76
CA THR A 51 -8.14 10.48 -9.18
C THR A 51 -7.94 9.67 -7.89
N ASP A 52 -8.89 9.74 -6.96
CA ASP A 52 -8.86 8.92 -5.74
C ASP A 52 -8.75 7.42 -6.06
N GLY A 53 -9.43 6.98 -7.13
CA GLY A 53 -9.36 5.62 -7.62
C GLY A 53 -7.97 5.24 -8.14
N CYS A 54 -7.25 6.17 -8.76
CA CYS A 54 -5.85 5.97 -9.14
C CYS A 54 -4.96 5.81 -7.91
N ASN A 55 -5.04 6.74 -6.95
CA ASN A 55 -4.19 6.74 -5.76
C ASN A 55 -4.39 5.48 -4.90
N GLN A 56 -5.64 5.05 -4.69
CA GLN A 56 -5.94 3.80 -3.97
C GLN A 56 -5.40 2.58 -4.70
N MET A 57 -5.67 2.46 -6.00
CA MET A 57 -5.23 1.31 -6.80
C MET A 57 -3.72 1.28 -6.95
N GLN A 58 -3.07 2.44 -7.05
CA GLN A 58 -1.62 2.57 -7.13
C GLN A 58 -0.96 2.18 -5.81
N ALA A 59 -1.54 2.54 -4.66
CA ALA A 59 -1.05 2.09 -3.35
C ALA A 59 -1.09 0.55 -3.23
N ILE A 60 -2.19 -0.07 -3.67
CA ILE A 60 -2.36 -1.54 -3.64
C ILE A 60 -1.44 -2.22 -4.66
N THR A 61 -1.45 -1.76 -5.89
CA THR A 61 -0.74 -2.44 -6.99
C THR A 61 0.76 -2.26 -6.90
N SER A 62 1.27 -1.10 -6.49
CA SER A 62 2.70 -0.92 -6.27
C SER A 62 3.22 -1.91 -5.22
N ALA A 63 2.48 -2.05 -4.12
CA ALA A 63 2.69 -2.99 -3.05
C ALA A 63 2.85 -4.45 -3.53
N TYR A 64 1.92 -4.93 -4.36
CA TYR A 64 1.91 -6.34 -4.77
C TYR A 64 2.68 -6.62 -6.06
N CYS A 65 2.71 -5.67 -7.00
CA CYS A 65 3.19 -5.90 -8.37
C CYS A 65 4.69 -5.63 -8.55
N GLY A 66 5.42 -5.26 -7.49
CA GLY A 66 6.88 -5.23 -7.48
C GLY A 66 7.47 -4.06 -8.26
N CYS A 67 7.14 -2.84 -7.87
CA CYS A 67 7.76 -1.65 -8.43
C CYS A 67 9.23 -1.52 -7.99
N PRO A 68 10.15 -1.12 -8.89
CA PRO A 68 11.58 -1.07 -8.61
C PRO A 68 11.98 -0.02 -7.56
N ASN A 69 11.19 1.05 -7.42
CA ASN A 69 11.47 2.20 -6.56
C ASN A 69 10.50 2.34 -5.37
N LEU A 70 9.84 1.27 -4.92
CA LEU A 70 9.25 1.32 -3.58
C LEU A 70 10.40 1.40 -2.56
N PRO A 71 10.31 2.24 -1.51
CA PRO A 71 11.08 1.94 -0.33
C PRO A 71 10.74 0.49 0.03
N ASN A 72 11.72 -0.41 -0.02
CA ASN A 72 11.51 -1.86 0.19
C ASN A 72 11.00 -2.21 1.60
N THR A 73 10.65 -1.20 2.38
CA THR A 73 10.33 -1.22 3.80
C THR A 73 8.95 -0.62 3.98
N CYS A 74 8.06 -1.32 4.69
CA CYS A 74 6.75 -0.79 5.01
C CYS A 74 6.86 0.49 5.83
N ALA A 75 5.95 1.43 5.58
CA ALA A 75 5.73 2.58 6.45
C ALA A 75 4.32 2.50 7.00
N MET A 76 4.17 2.69 8.32
CA MET A 76 2.87 2.67 8.99
C MET A 76 2.01 3.88 8.62
N CYS A 77 2.64 5.04 8.42
CA CYS A 77 2.00 6.28 7.97
C CYS A 77 2.56 6.72 6.61
N SER A 78 1.73 7.41 5.82
CA SER A 78 2.18 8.09 4.60
C SER A 78 3.28 9.11 4.92
N GLU A 79 4.30 9.20 4.06
CA GLU A 79 5.44 10.14 4.16
C GLU A 79 6.13 10.24 5.54
N ASN A 80 6.70 9.14 6.05
CA ASN A 80 7.50 9.14 7.30
C ASN A 80 6.78 9.76 8.51
N GLY A 81 5.45 9.91 8.46
CA GLY A 81 4.67 10.48 9.56
C GLY A 81 4.84 9.64 10.81
N LEU A 82 5.16 10.27 11.94
CA LEU A 82 5.07 9.57 13.22
C LEU A 82 3.59 9.47 13.62
N PRO A 83 3.14 8.30 14.11
CA PRO A 83 1.84 8.20 14.73
C PRO A 83 1.73 9.15 15.92
N THR A 84 0.58 9.79 16.07
CA THR A 84 0.30 10.74 17.15
C THR A 84 0.08 10.04 18.48
N ASN A 85 -0.32 8.76 18.48
CA ASN A 85 -0.67 8.00 19.67
C ASN A 85 0.22 6.75 19.82
N LEU A 86 1.53 6.96 20.05
CA LEU A 86 2.53 5.89 20.20
C LEU A 86 2.22 4.86 21.31
N ASP A 87 1.56 5.28 22.39
CA ASP A 87 1.21 4.43 23.53
C ASP A 87 -0.10 3.66 23.36
N THR A 88 -0.86 3.92 22.28
CA THR A 88 -2.11 3.20 22.01
C THR A 88 -1.81 1.72 21.78
N LEU A 89 -2.61 0.86 22.42
CA LEU A 89 -2.56 -0.58 22.23
C LEU A 89 -3.41 -0.96 21.01
N VAL A 90 -2.77 -1.69 20.12
CA VAL A 90 -3.33 -2.25 18.91
C VAL A 90 -3.39 -3.76 19.08
N SER A 91 -4.59 -4.32 19.03
CA SER A 91 -4.78 -5.77 19.02
C SER A 91 -4.82 -6.25 17.58
N ASP A 92 -3.96 -7.21 17.25
CA ASP A 92 -4.05 -7.97 16.02
C ASP A 92 -5.24 -8.94 16.13
N PRO A 93 -6.27 -8.82 15.26
CA PRO A 93 -7.49 -9.60 15.37
C PRO A 93 -7.29 -11.08 14.99
N GLU A 94 -6.21 -11.43 14.29
CA GLU A 94 -5.96 -12.79 13.81
C GLU A 94 -5.18 -13.63 14.83
N THR A 95 -4.22 -13.02 15.50
CA THR A 95 -3.32 -13.67 16.47
C THR A 95 -3.72 -13.39 17.91
N GLY A 96 -4.52 -12.35 18.16
CA GLY A 96 -4.86 -11.86 19.51
C GLY A 96 -3.68 -11.18 20.21
N HIS A 97 -2.56 -10.98 19.53
CA HIS A 97 -1.41 -10.27 20.09
C HIS A 97 -1.67 -8.77 20.16
N THR A 98 -1.23 -8.17 21.25
CA THR A 98 -1.35 -6.73 21.49
C THR A 98 0.01 -6.08 21.34
N PHE A 99 0.10 -5.05 20.52
CA PHE A 99 1.30 -4.26 20.29
C PHE A 99 1.01 -2.81 20.61
N THR A 100 2.00 -2.04 21.05
CA THR A 100 1.84 -0.58 21.08
C THR A 100 2.02 -0.02 19.67
N CYS A 101 1.43 1.14 19.40
CA CYS A 101 1.65 1.86 18.16
C CYS A 101 3.13 2.19 17.90
N ALA A 102 3.92 2.41 18.96
CA ALA A 102 5.37 2.53 18.86
C ALA A 102 6.01 1.23 18.34
N GLN A 103 5.62 0.08 18.89
CA GLN A 103 6.11 -1.23 18.44
C GLN A 103 5.69 -1.54 17.00
N LEU A 104 4.45 -1.20 16.63
CA LEU A 104 3.95 -1.39 15.27
C LEU A 104 4.70 -0.51 14.27
N PHE A 105 5.01 0.74 14.66
CA PHE A 105 5.80 1.67 13.87
C PHE A 105 7.24 1.20 13.68
N ASP A 106 7.88 0.69 14.73
CA ASP A 106 9.23 0.08 14.65
C ASP A 106 9.26 -1.22 13.83
N LEU A 107 8.14 -1.96 13.77
CA LEU A 107 8.00 -3.19 13.00
C LEU A 107 7.76 -2.94 11.51
N ALA A 108 7.10 -1.83 11.15
CA ALA A 108 6.83 -1.48 9.76
C ALA A 108 8.08 -1.60 8.85
N PRO A 109 9.24 -0.97 9.16
CA PRO A 109 10.39 -1.05 8.26
C PRO A 109 11.01 -2.45 8.11
N THR A 110 10.69 -3.40 9.00
CA THR A 110 11.14 -4.80 8.84
C THR A 110 10.29 -5.60 7.87
N GLN A 111 9.09 -5.10 7.53
CA GLN A 111 8.19 -5.73 6.60
C GLN A 111 8.42 -5.25 5.17
N THR A 112 8.17 -6.13 4.21
CA THR A 112 8.20 -5.77 2.79
C THR A 112 7.00 -4.89 2.48
N ALA A 113 7.24 -3.72 1.87
CA ALA A 113 6.17 -2.85 1.42
C ALA A 113 5.18 -3.65 0.55
N GLY A 114 3.90 -3.60 0.91
CA GLY A 114 2.86 -4.34 0.21
C GLY A 114 2.69 -5.81 0.56
N SER A 115 3.46 -6.35 1.51
CA SER A 115 3.11 -7.63 2.09
C SER A 115 1.76 -7.54 2.84
N PRO A 116 1.08 -8.67 3.06
CA PRO A 116 -0.11 -8.71 3.92
C PRO A 116 0.16 -8.10 5.30
N ASP A 117 1.34 -8.35 5.86
CA ASP A 117 1.75 -7.75 7.14
C ASP A 117 1.87 -6.23 7.05
N CYS A 118 2.44 -5.70 5.96
CA CYS A 118 2.56 -4.26 5.77
C CYS A 118 1.18 -3.60 5.64
N LEU A 119 0.26 -4.21 4.90
CA LEU A 119 -1.11 -3.74 4.79
C LEU A 119 -1.86 -3.82 6.12
N ASN A 120 -1.65 -4.86 6.92
CA ASN A 120 -2.20 -4.90 8.28
C ASN A 120 -1.62 -3.77 9.14
N ILE A 121 -0.30 -3.55 9.11
CA ILE A 121 0.34 -2.46 9.84
C ILE A 121 -0.19 -1.10 9.39
N GLN A 122 -0.42 -0.89 8.09
CA GLN A 122 -0.98 0.35 7.56
C GLN A 122 -2.47 0.54 7.93
N ASN A 123 -3.30 -0.49 7.75
CA ASN A 123 -4.73 -0.42 8.04
C ASN A 123 -4.98 -0.23 9.54
N VAL A 124 -4.29 -1.00 10.37
CA VAL A 124 -4.49 -0.97 11.81
C VAL A 124 -3.74 0.22 12.42
N GLY A 125 -2.51 0.46 11.97
CA GLY A 125 -1.67 1.56 12.44
C GLY A 125 -2.22 2.93 12.06
N ALA A 126 -2.66 3.15 10.82
CA ALA A 126 -3.17 4.46 10.42
C ALA A 126 -4.45 4.87 11.17
N VAL A 127 -5.34 3.91 11.39
CA VAL A 127 -6.65 4.17 12.01
C VAL A 127 -6.54 4.27 13.53
N GLN A 128 -5.74 3.42 14.18
CA GLN A 128 -5.70 3.37 15.66
C GLN A 128 -4.56 4.20 16.25
N CYS A 129 -3.43 4.31 15.57
CA CYS A 129 -2.30 5.08 16.06
C CYS A 129 -2.39 6.57 15.70
N GLY A 130 -3.29 6.92 14.78
CA GLY A 130 -3.46 8.27 14.27
C GLY A 130 -2.24 8.66 13.45
N CYS A 131 -2.31 8.47 12.13
CA CYS A 131 -1.33 9.08 11.24
C CYS A 131 -1.73 10.53 10.97
N PRO A 132 -0.80 11.49 10.94
CA PRO A 132 -1.10 12.85 10.53
C PRO A 132 -1.62 12.82 9.08
N GLU A 133 -2.86 13.28 8.89
CA GLU A 133 -3.40 13.55 7.56
C GLU A 133 -2.60 14.73 6.98
N THR A 134 -1.84 14.50 5.91
CA THR A 134 -1.20 15.56 5.11
C THR A 134 -2.22 16.38 4.36
#